data_AF-A0A450WCS4-F1
#
_entry.id   AF-A0A450WCS4-F1
#
_cell.length_a   1.000
_cell.length_b   1.000
_cell.length_c   1.000
_cell.angle_alpha   90.00
_cell.angle_beta   90.00
_cell.angle_gamma   90.00
#
_symmetry.space_group_name_H-M   'P 1'
#
loop_
_entity.id
_entity.type
_entity.pdbx_description
1 polymer ?
#
loop_
_entity_poly.entity_id
_entity_poly.type
_entity_poly.pdbx_seq_one_letter_code
_entity_poly.pdbx_strand_id
1 'polypeptide(L)'
;MTSTYELVRNHAALFDLSEEGRFFITGDEAVGAVNAIIAADLEAIPELKALNTVLLDENGALIAILWVLNGEDGVWVRPTE
;
A
#
# COMPACT_ATOMS: atom_id res chain seq x y z
N MET A 1 0.31 -1.08 -35.16
CA MET A 1 -0.20 -0.53 -33.89
C MET A 1 0.85 -0.81 -32.84
N THR A 2 1.41 0.22 -32.22
CA THR A 2 2.31 0.06 -31.07
C THR A 2 1.49 -0.36 -29.86
N SER A 3 1.93 -1.40 -29.16
CA SER A 3 1.22 -1.89 -27.97
C SER A 3 1.35 -0.93 -26.80
N THR A 4 0.39 -0.93 -25.87
CA THR A 4 0.50 -0.19 -24.61
C THR A 4 1.79 -0.55 -23.86
N TYR A 5 2.18 -1.83 -23.90
CA TYR A 5 3.43 -2.31 -23.31
C TYR A 5 4.67 -1.62 -23.88
N GLU A 6 4.77 -1.49 -25.20
CA GLU A 6 5.89 -0.79 -25.86
C GLU A 6 5.92 0.70 -25.51
N LEU A 7 4.76 1.35 -25.38
CA LEU A 7 4.67 2.76 -24.99
C LEU A 7 5.16 2.98 -23.54
N VAL A 8 4.71 2.14 -22.61
CA VAL A 8 5.13 2.20 -21.19
C VAL A 8 6.63 1.95 -21.05
N ARG A 9 7.20 1.08 -21.89
CA ARG A 9 8.61 0.69 -21.77
C ARG A 9 9.59 1.77 -22.22
N ASN A 10 9.16 2.64 -23.14
CA ASN A 10 10.01 3.62 -23.80
C ASN A 10 9.61 5.08 -23.52
N HIS A 11 8.44 5.31 -22.90
CA HIS A 11 7.91 6.63 -22.56
C HIS A 11 7.27 6.63 -21.15
N ALA A 12 6.36 7.56 -20.90
CA ALA A 12 5.53 7.60 -19.71
C ALA A 12 4.07 7.28 -20.08
N ALA A 13 3.33 6.69 -19.15
CA ALA A 13 1.92 6.37 -19.32
C ALA A 13 1.13 6.78 -18.07
N LEU A 14 -0.14 7.08 -18.27
CA LEU A 14 -1.12 7.30 -17.21
C LEU A 14 -2.03 6.09 -17.12
N PHE A 15 -2.22 5.56 -15.91
CA PHE A 15 -3.14 4.48 -15.61
C PHE A 15 -4.23 5.01 -14.68
N ASP A 16 -5.48 4.70 -15.01
CA ASP A 16 -6.60 4.91 -14.10
C ASP A 16 -6.74 3.66 -13.22
N LEU A 17 -6.57 3.84 -11.91
CA LEU A 17 -6.68 2.79 -10.90
C LEU A 17 -7.84 3.11 -9.93
N SER A 18 -8.83 3.87 -10.38
CA SER A 18 -9.94 4.32 -9.53
C SER A 18 -10.85 3.19 -9.05
N GLU A 19 -10.86 2.05 -9.75
CA GLU A 19 -11.59 0.84 -9.31
C GLU A 19 -10.90 0.12 -8.14
N GLU A 20 -9.61 0.37 -7.90
CA GLU A 20 -8.89 -0.29 -6.83
C GLU A 20 -9.29 0.23 -5.44
N GLY A 21 -9.49 -0.70 -4.52
CA GLY A 21 -9.82 -0.41 -3.13
C GLY A 21 -8.69 0.33 -2.41
N ARG A 22 -9.07 1.33 -1.60
CA ARG A 22 -8.18 2.03 -0.69
C ARG A 22 -8.88 2.24 0.65
N PHE A 23 -8.12 2.11 1.73
CA PHE A 23 -8.58 2.33 3.09
C PHE A 23 -7.81 3.49 3.71
N PHE A 24 -8.49 4.28 4.52
CA PHE A 24 -7.88 5.32 5.34
C PHE A 24 -8.23 5.04 6.79
N ILE A 25 -7.21 4.84 7.63
CA ILE A 25 -7.34 4.50 9.04
C ILE A 25 -6.88 5.73 9.84
N THR A 26 -7.72 6.19 10.77
CA THR A 26 -7.49 7.41 11.55
C THR A 26 -7.73 7.19 13.04
N GLY A 27 -7.28 8.15 13.86
CA GLY A 27 -7.32 8.10 15.32
C GLY A 27 -5.93 7.88 15.92
N ASP A 28 -5.81 8.12 17.22
CA ASP A 28 -4.54 8.16 17.94
C ASP A 28 -3.71 6.87 17.82
N GLU A 29 -4.39 5.73 17.64
CA GLU A 29 -3.79 4.39 17.55
C GLU A 29 -3.71 3.85 16.10
N ALA A 30 -3.97 4.67 15.09
CA ALA A 30 -4.03 4.21 13.69
C ALA A 30 -2.73 3.53 13.23
N VAL A 31 -1.58 4.13 13.55
CA VAL A 31 -0.26 3.58 13.22
C VAL A 31 -0.05 2.24 13.91
N GLY A 32 -0.26 2.17 15.23
CA GLY A 32 -0.09 0.94 16.00
C GLY A 32 -1.02 -0.18 15.53
N ALA A 33 -2.29 0.13 15.23
CA ALA A 33 -3.27 -0.83 14.74
C ALA A 33 -2.87 -1.45 13.39
N VAL A 34 -2.36 -0.63 12.46
CA VAL A 34 -1.87 -1.14 11.16
C VAL A 34 -0.55 -1.89 11.34
N ASN A 35 0.38 -1.36 12.14
CA ASN A 35 1.69 -1.98 12.41
C ASN A 35 1.54 -3.39 13.00
N ALA A 36 0.52 -3.63 13.81
CA ALA A 36 0.26 -4.92 14.45
C ALA A 36 -0.14 -6.05 13.48
N ILE A 37 -0.60 -5.74 12.27
CA ILE A 37 -1.14 -6.75 11.32
C ILE A 37 -0.33 -6.91 10.04
N ILE A 38 0.65 -6.05 9.78
CA ILE A 38 1.50 -6.12 8.60
C ILE A 38 2.84 -6.79 8.92
N ALA A 39 3.51 -7.34 7.91
CA ALA A 39 4.81 -7.98 8.09
C ALA A 39 6.02 -7.00 8.07
N ALA A 40 5.77 -5.68 8.07
CA ALA A 40 6.79 -4.64 8.04
C ALA A 40 6.66 -3.74 9.27
N ASP A 41 7.66 -2.89 9.51
CA ASP A 41 7.63 -1.92 10.61
C ASP A 41 7.24 -0.54 10.09
N LEU A 42 5.99 -0.14 10.33
CA LEU A 42 5.44 1.16 9.98
C LEU A 42 5.98 2.28 10.88
N GLU A 43 6.31 1.98 12.13
CA GLU A 43 6.84 2.97 13.08
C GLU A 43 8.28 3.38 12.72
N ALA A 44 9.00 2.53 12.00
CA ALA A 44 10.34 2.82 11.50
C ALA A 44 10.38 3.76 10.29
N ILE A 45 9.25 4.05 9.63
CA ILE A 45 9.24 4.94 8.45
C ILE A 45 8.76 6.35 8.78
N PRO A 46 9.41 7.40 8.23
CA PRO A 46 8.96 8.77 8.40
C PRO A 46 7.55 9.01 7.86
N GLU A 47 6.91 10.06 8.35
CA GLU A 47 5.70 10.62 7.77
C GLU A 47 5.89 10.94 6.28
N LEU A 48 4.81 10.81 5.51
CA LEU A 48 4.76 10.93 4.05
C LEU A 48 5.64 9.94 3.30
N LYS A 49 6.00 8.81 3.93
CA LYS A 49 6.66 7.67 3.28
C LYS A 49 5.74 6.47 3.22
N ALA A 50 5.93 5.67 2.18
CA ALA A 50 5.22 4.43 1.98
C ALA A 50 6.17 3.25 2.00
N LEU A 51 5.67 2.12 2.48
CA LEU A 51 6.31 0.83 2.42
C LEU A 51 5.44 -0.16 1.64
N ASN A 52 6.09 -1.18 1.08
CA ASN A 52 5.41 -2.35 0.53
C ASN A 52 5.56 -3.49 1.52
N THR A 53 4.47 -4.15 1.84
CA THR A 53 4.39 -5.21 2.85
C THR A 53 3.34 -6.24 2.47
N VAL A 54 3.15 -7.23 3.34
CA VAL A 54 2.13 -8.26 3.21
C VAL A 54 1.26 -8.32 4.45
N LEU A 55 0.00 -8.68 4.24
CA LEU A 55 -0.92 -9.13 5.27
C LEU A 55 -0.90 -10.65 5.28
N LEU A 56 -0.67 -11.23 6.44
CA LEU A 56 -0.62 -12.68 6.63
C LEU A 56 -1.77 -13.15 7.53
N ASP A 57 -2.19 -14.39 7.36
CA ASP A 57 -3.07 -15.06 8.32
C ASP A 57 -2.27 -15.55 9.55
N GLU A 58 -2.96 -16.15 10.52
CA GLU A 58 -2.35 -16.69 11.74
C GLU A 58 -1.33 -17.82 11.52
N ASN A 59 -1.33 -18.45 10.34
CA ASN A 59 -0.39 -19.49 9.94
C ASN A 59 0.78 -18.94 9.10
N GLY A 60 0.81 -17.62 8.87
CA GLY A 60 1.80 -16.97 8.01
C GLY A 60 1.51 -17.10 6.52
N ALA A 61 0.31 -17.53 6.11
CA ALA A 61 -0.07 -17.59 4.71
C ALA A 61 -0.41 -16.19 4.18
N LEU A 62 -0.06 -15.92 2.91
CA LEU A 62 -0.30 -14.63 2.27
C LEU A 62 -1.79 -14.39 2.04
N ILE A 63 -2.34 -13.32 2.63
CA ILE A 63 -3.69 -12.83 2.35
C ILE A 63 -3.64 -11.77 1.25
N ALA A 64 -2.75 -10.78 1.37
CA ALA A 64 -2.64 -9.68 0.42
C ALA A 64 -1.24 -9.04 0.44
N ILE A 65 -0.88 -8.39 -0.67
CA ILE A 65 0.25 -7.47 -0.74
C ILE A 65 -0.31 -6.05 -0.60
N LEU A 66 0.33 -5.22 0.22
CA LEU A 66 -0.15 -3.89 0.58
C LEU A 66 0.90 -2.83 0.28
N TRP A 67 0.47 -1.68 -0.23
CA TRP A 67 1.16 -0.41 -0.06
C TRP A 67 0.56 0.34 1.12
N VAL A 68 1.41 0.73 2.07
CA VAL A 68 1.01 1.43 3.29
C VAL A 68 1.76 2.76 3.35
N LEU A 69 1.03 3.88 3.41
CA LEU A 69 1.57 5.23 3.53
C LEU A 69 1.30 5.76 4.95
N ASN A 70 2.37 6.15 5.64
CA ASN A 70 2.31 6.88 6.89
C ASN A 70 1.95 8.34 6.58
N GLY A 71 0.69 8.73 6.70
CA GLY A 71 0.21 10.09 6.39
C GLY A 71 0.12 10.98 7.63
N GLU A 72 -0.03 12.29 7.41
CA GLU A 72 -0.09 13.29 8.50
C GLU A 72 -1.29 13.07 9.44
N ASP A 73 -2.45 12.70 8.87
CA ASP A 73 -3.72 12.55 9.58
C ASP A 73 -4.14 11.08 9.80
N GLY A 74 -3.26 10.13 9.49
CA GLY A 74 -3.54 8.70 9.58
C GLY A 74 -2.83 7.86 8.53
N VAL A 75 -3.24 6.61 8.40
CA VAL A 75 -2.56 5.61 7.57
C VAL A 75 -3.41 5.29 6.35
N TRP A 76 -2.82 5.43 5.16
CA TRP A 76 -3.44 4.97 3.91
C TRP A 76 -2.97 3.56 3.58
N VAL A 77 -3.90 2.68 3.24
CA VAL A 77 -3.63 1.30 2.85
C VAL A 77 -4.25 1.02 1.50
N ARG A 78 -3.45 0.52 0.56
CA ARG A 78 -3.89 0.06 -0.76
C ARG A 78 -3.44 -1.39 -0.95
N PRO A 79 -4.37 -2.35 -0.99
CA PRO A 79 -4.07 -3.69 -1.47
C PRO A 79 -3.68 -3.66 -2.95
N THR A 80 -2.73 -4.50 -3.34
CA THR A 80 -2.43 -4.75 -4.75
C THR A 80 -3.00 -6.10 -5.13
N GLU A 81 -3.82 -6.12 -6.18
CA GLU A 81 -4.21 -7.34 -6.90
C GLU A 81 -3.09 -7.81 -7.86
#